data_AF-A0A1W1CZ20-F1
#
_entry.id   AF-A0A1W1CZ20-F1
#
_cell.length_a   1.000
_cell.length_b   1.000
_cell.length_c   1.000
_cell.angle_alpha   90.00
_cell.angle_beta   90.00
_cell.angle_gamma   90.00
#
_symmetry.space_group_name_H-M   'P 1'
#
loop_
_entity.id
_entity.type
_entity.pdbx_description
1 polymer ?
#
loop_
_entity_poly.entity_id
_entity_poly.type
_entity_poly.pdbx_seq_one_letter_code
_entity_poly.pdbx_strand_id
1 'polypeptide(L)' 'MVQPGAKISYRVTVDAKGTWAYHCHMLYHMAGMFRKVIVT' A
#
# COMPACT_ATOMS: atom_id res chain seq x y z
N MET A 1 6.11 9.15 -1.23
CA MET A 1 7.40 8.48 -1.53
C MET A 1 8.09 8.15 -0.22
N VAL A 2 8.69 6.97 -0.08
CA VAL A 2 9.42 6.54 1.12
C VAL A 2 10.89 6.39 0.74
N GLN A 3 11.78 7.06 1.46
CA GLN A 3 13.22 7.02 1.18
C GLN A 3 13.86 5.71 1.68
N PRO A 4 14.97 5.26 1.08
CA PRO A 4 15.73 4.13 1.59
C PRO A 4 16.12 4.30 3.06
N GLY A 5 15.94 3.27 3.88
CA GLY A 5 16.22 3.31 5.32
C GLY A 5 15.21 4.09 6.17
N ALA A 6 14.23 4.75 5.56
CA ALA A 6 13.21 5.50 6.29
C ALA A 6 12.05 4.59 6.75
N LYS A 7 11.47 4.95 7.89
CA LYS A 7 10.21 4.40 8.39
C LYS A 7 9.20 5.52 8.50
N ILE A 8 8.00 5.31 7.98
CA ILE A 8 6.91 6.29 8.03
C ILE A 8 5.68 5.68 8.71
N SER A 9 4.84 6.55 9.27
CA SER A 9 3.50 6.22 9.74
C SER A 9 2.52 7.21 9.13
N TYR A 10 1.40 6.71 8.63
CA TYR A 10 0.36 7.52 7.99
C TYR A 10 -1.01 7.00 8.42
N ARG A 11 -2.00 7.88 8.38
CA ARG A 11 -3.40 7.55 8.69
C ARG A 11 -4.20 7.54 7.41
N VAL A 12 -5.06 6.54 7.26
CA VAL A 12 -5.99 6.42 6.13
C VAL A 12 -7.40 6.30 6.70
N THR A 13 -8.31 7.10 6.15
CA THR A 13 -9.75 6.91 6.35
C THR A 13 -10.23 5.95 5.27
N VAL A 14 -10.87 4.85 5.68
CA VAL A 14 -11.39 3.84 4.75
C VAL A 14 -12.88 4.07 4.57
N ASP A 15 -13.29 4.45 3.36
CA ASP A 15 -14.66 4.85 3.01
C ASP A 15 -15.47 3.74 2.33
N ALA A 16 -14.80 2.68 1.85
CA ALA A 16 -15.45 1.54 1.22
C ALA A 16 -14.96 0.18 1.73
N LYS A 17 -15.89 -0.76 1.81
CA LYS A 17 -15.61 -2.18 2.08
C LYS A 17 -15.07 -2.86 0.82
N GLY A 18 -14.31 -3.93 1.00
CA GLY A 18 -13.79 -4.74 -0.10
C GLY A 18 -12.27 -4.94 -0.03
N THR A 19 -11.67 -5.23 -1.19
CA THR A 19 -10.24 -5.50 -1.30
C THR A 19 -9.50 -4.29 -1.86
N TRP A 20 -8.50 -3.85 -1.12
CA TRP A 20 -7.68 -2.69 -1.46
C TRP A 20 -6.27 -3.13 -1.88
N ALA A 21 -5.77 -2.50 -2.93
CA ALA A 21 -4.40 -2.67 -3.42
C ALA A 21 -3.44 -1.81 -2.58
N TYR A 22 -2.47 -2.44 -1.93
CA TYR A 22 -1.42 -1.77 -1.19
C TYR A 22 -0.05 -2.19 -1.73
N HIS A 23 0.59 -1.29 -2.48
CA HIS A 23 1.83 -1.62 -3.20
C HIS A 23 2.68 -0.37 -3.46
N CYS A 24 3.90 -0.58 -3.93
CA CYS A 24 4.73 0.51 -4.42
C CYS A 24 4.19 1.05 -5.75
N HIS A 25 4.19 2.38 -5.95
CA HIS A 25 3.72 3.01 -7.19
C HIS A 25 4.73 2.95 -8.35
N MET A 26 5.82 2.19 -8.20
CA MET A 26 6.74 1.85 -9.28
C MET A 26 6.26 0.55 -9.93
N LEU A 27 5.77 0.63 -11.16
CA LEU A 27 5.16 -0.51 -11.87
C LEU A 27 6.05 -1.76 -11.89
N TYR A 28 7.36 -1.59 -12.08
CA TYR A 28 8.31 -2.71 -12.10
C TYR A 28 8.52 -3.37 -10.73
N HIS A 29 8.23 -2.68 -9.62
CA HIS A 29 8.24 -3.28 -8.28
C HIS A 29 6.91 -3.95 -7.91
N MET A 30 5.81 -3.64 -8.60
CA MET A 30 4.48 -4.20 -8.30
C MET A 30 4.47 -5.73 -8.37
N ALA A 31 5.27 -6.34 -9.25
CA ALA A 31 5.37 -7.79 -9.37
C ALA A 31 5.89 -8.49 -8.09
N GLY A 32 6.67 -7.80 -7.25
CA GLY A 32 7.23 -8.35 -6.01
C GLY A 32 6.78 -7.65 -4.73
N MET A 33 6.28 -6.41 -4.83
CA MET A 33 5.92 -5.55 -3.70
C MET A 33 4.44 -5.16 -3.75
N PHE A 34 3.57 -6.16 -3.78
CA PHE A 34 2.11 -5.98 -3.76
C PHE A 34 1.48 -6.71 -2.58
N ARG A 35 0.49 -6.07 -1.96
CA ARG A 35 -0.30 -6.65 -0.89
C ARG A 35 -1.78 -6.32 -1.07
N LYS A 36 -2.62 -7.31 -0.80
CA LYS A 36 -4.07 -7.13 -0.69
C LYS A 36 -4.43 -6.83 0.77
N VAL A 37 -5.18 -5.75 0.99
CA VAL A 37 -5.78 -5.41 2.28
C VAL A 37 -7.27 -5.66 2.18
N ILE A 38 -7.85 -6.38 3.15
CA ILE A 38 -9.27 -6.71 3.17
C ILE A 38 -9.94 -5.85 4.24
N VAL A 39 -11.00 -5.15 3.84
CA VAL A 39 -11.84 -4.34 4.71
C VAL A 39 -13.24 -4.94 4.69
N THR A 40 -13.69 -5.44 5.82
CA THR A 40 -15.00 -6.10 6.02
C THR A 40 -15.91 -5.25 6.88
#